data_AF-J3HV87-F1
#
_entry.id   AF-J3HV87-F1
#
_cell.length_a   1.000
_cell.length_b   1.000
_cell.length_c   1.000
_cell.angle_alpha   90.00
_cell.angle_beta   90.00
_cell.angle_gamma   90.00
#
_symmetry.space_group_name_H-M   'P 1'
#
loop_
_entity.id
_entity.type
_entity.pdbx_description
1 polymer ?
#
loop_
_entity_poly.entity_id
_entity_poly.type
_entity_poly.pdbx_seq_one_letter_code
_entity_poly.pdbx_strand_id
1 'polypeptide(L)' 'MEVSQIAALATDMAAAKTADAVNVTMLKKALDIQSSTMQGLLSALPPTLPANPNIGRNVNTTA' A
#
# COMPACT_ATOMS: atom_id res chain seq x y z
N MET A 1 -14.87 -36.86 24.57
CA MET A 1 -14.98 -35.42 24.86
C MET A 1 -13.73 -34.66 24.43
N GLU A 2 -12.51 -35.06 24.83
CA GLU A 2 -11.24 -34.43 24.38
C GLU A 2 -11.04 -34.38 22.84
N VAL A 3 -11.34 -35.47 22.12
CA VAL A 3 -11.12 -35.55 20.66
C VAL A 3 -11.98 -34.55 19.88
N SER A 4 -13.18 -34.24 20.40
CA SER A 4 -14.07 -33.23 19.83
C SER A 4 -13.55 -31.81 20.08
N GLN A 5 -12.87 -31.58 21.21
CA GLN A 5 -12.22 -30.29 21.51
C GLN A 5 -11.00 -30.05 20.58
N ILE A 6 -10.22 -31.10 20.29
CA ILE A 6 -9.10 -31.04 19.34
C ILE A 6 -9.61 -30.74 17.92
N ALA A 7 -10.71 -31.38 17.50
CA ALA A 7 -11.32 -31.12 16.21
C ALA A 7 -11.88 -29.67 16.09
N ALA A 8 -12.48 -29.16 17.16
CA ALA A 8 -12.93 -27.77 17.25
C ALA A 8 -11.74 -26.80 17.15
N LEU A 9 -10.66 -27.04 17.93
CA LEU A 9 -9.44 -26.24 17.88
C LEU A 9 -8.78 -26.24 16.50
N ALA A 10 -8.72 -27.41 15.84
CA ALA A 10 -8.18 -27.51 14.48
C ALA A 10 -9.00 -26.69 13.48
N THR A 11 -10.34 -26.68 13.65
CA THR A 11 -11.25 -25.87 12.84
C THR A 11 -11.04 -24.37 13.08
N ASP A 12 -10.94 -23.96 14.33
CA ASP A 12 -10.67 -22.56 14.71
C ASP A 12 -9.32 -22.09 14.16
N MET A 13 -8.29 -22.94 14.22
CA MET A 13 -6.98 -22.63 13.66
C MET A 13 -7.01 -22.54 12.13
N ALA A 14 -7.77 -23.39 11.46
CA ALA A 14 -7.96 -23.32 10.00
C ALA A 14 -8.70 -22.03 9.60
N ALA A 15 -9.70 -21.62 10.37
CA ALA A 15 -10.40 -20.36 10.18
C ALA A 15 -9.48 -19.16 10.39
N ALA A 16 -8.68 -19.16 11.45
CA ALA A 16 -7.68 -18.12 11.73
C ALA A 16 -6.65 -17.99 10.59
N LYS A 17 -6.07 -19.11 10.13
CA LYS A 17 -5.14 -19.11 8.99
C LYS A 17 -5.76 -18.55 7.72
N THR A 18 -7.03 -18.85 7.47
CA THR A 18 -7.76 -18.35 6.31
C THR A 18 -7.96 -16.83 6.43
N ALA A 19 -8.36 -16.34 7.60
CA ALA A 19 -8.50 -14.91 7.86
C ALA A 19 -7.18 -14.16 7.67
N ASP A 20 -6.07 -14.71 8.17
CA ASP A 20 -4.74 -14.14 7.99
C ASP A 20 -4.32 -14.07 6.53
N ALA A 21 -4.55 -15.15 5.77
CA ALA A 21 -4.25 -15.19 4.33
C ALA A 21 -5.06 -14.14 3.56
N VAL A 22 -6.34 -13.97 3.89
CA VAL A 22 -7.20 -12.94 3.30
C VAL A 22 -6.70 -11.54 3.64
N ASN A 23 -6.36 -11.28 4.92
CA ASN A 23 -5.86 -9.99 5.38
C ASN A 23 -4.55 -9.61 4.68
N VAL A 24 -3.60 -10.55 4.57
CA VAL A 24 -2.34 -10.35 3.86
C VAL A 24 -2.59 -10.09 2.37
N THR A 25 -3.53 -10.80 1.76
CA THR A 25 -3.88 -10.60 0.35
C THR A 25 -4.53 -9.24 0.11
N MET A 26 -5.42 -8.81 0.99
CA MET A 26 -6.02 -7.47 0.97
C MET A 26 -4.96 -6.37 1.14
N LEU A 27 -4.02 -6.55 2.06
CA LEU A 27 -2.90 -5.62 2.25
C LEU A 27 -2.06 -5.51 0.97
N LYS A 28 -1.68 -6.66 0.37
CA LYS A 28 -0.96 -6.67 -0.92
C LYS A 28 -1.74 -5.93 -2.01
N LYS A 29 -3.03 -6.22 -2.15
CA LYS A 29 -3.92 -5.55 -3.10
C LYS A 29 -3.98 -4.03 -2.87
N ALA A 30 -4.00 -3.58 -1.62
CA ALA A 30 -3.98 -2.15 -1.30
C ALA A 30 -2.66 -1.49 -1.72
N LEU A 31 -1.53 -2.16 -1.51
CA LEU A 31 -0.21 -1.70 -1.97
C LEU A 31 -0.13 -1.65 -3.50
N ASP A 32 -0.65 -2.66 -4.20
CA ASP A 32 -0.70 -2.68 -5.66
C ASP A 32 -1.55 -1.54 -6.23
N ILE A 33 -2.71 -1.27 -5.61
CA ILE A 33 -3.57 -0.12 -5.98
C ILE A 33 -2.82 1.19 -5.76
N GLN A 34 -2.10 1.34 -4.64
CA GLN A 34 -1.32 2.54 -4.36
C GLN A 34 -0.22 2.74 -5.42
N SER A 35 0.50 1.68 -5.78
CA SER A 35 1.53 1.72 -6.83
C SER A 35 0.94 2.13 -8.19
N SER A 36 -0.17 1.52 -8.59
CA SER A 36 -0.86 1.86 -9.84
C SER A 36 -1.36 3.31 -9.84
N THR A 37 -1.91 3.76 -8.71
CA THR A 37 -2.36 5.15 -8.54
C THR A 37 -1.20 6.13 -8.66
N MET A 38 -0.05 5.85 -8.04
CA MET A 38 1.14 6.70 -8.15
C MET A 38 1.70 6.76 -9.57
N GLN A 39 1.67 5.65 -10.32
CA GLN A 39 2.07 5.65 -11.73
C GLN A 39 1.14 6.50 -12.61
N GLY A 40 -0.17 6.46 -12.32
CA GLY A 40 -1.15 7.33 -12.98
C GLY A 40 -0.89 8.81 -12.69
N LEU A 41 -0.62 9.16 -11.43
CA LEU A 41 -0.27 10.54 -11.04
C LEU A 41 1.02 11.01 -11.71
N LEU A 42 2.05 10.16 -11.79
CA LEU A 42 3.30 10.49 -12.47
C LEU A 42 3.07 10.71 -13.97
N SER A 43 2.25 9.87 -14.61
CA SER A 43 1.91 10.00 -16.03
C SER A 43 1.04 11.23 -16.32
N ALA A 44 0.25 11.68 -15.34
CA ALA A 44 -0.55 12.89 -15.41
C ALA A 44 0.27 14.17 -15.20
N LEU A 45 1.53 14.05 -14.77
CA LEU A 45 2.40 15.22 -14.64
C LEU A 45 2.72 15.77 -16.05
N PRO A 46 2.57 17.08 -16.27
CA PRO A 46 2.89 17.66 -17.57
C PRO A 46 4.38 17.44 -17.90
N PRO A 47 4.72 17.07 -19.15
CA PRO A 47 6.10 16.74 -19.55
C PRO A 47 7.08 17.92 -19.42
N THR A 48 6.55 19.15 -19.40
CA THR A 48 7.32 20.36 -19.15
C THR A 48 6.51 21.27 -18.24
N LEU A 49 6.99 21.49 -17.02
CA LEU A 49 6.55 22.63 -16.24
C LEU A 49 7.03 23.89 -16.99
N PRO A 50 6.16 24.88 -17.27
CA PRO A 50 6.60 26.11 -17.89
C PRO A 50 7.73 26.70 -17.05
N ALA A 51 8.87 26.99 -17.69
CA ALA A 51 10.02 27.57 -17.01
C ALA A 51 9.58 28.87 -16.34
N ASN A 52 9.36 28.84 -15.03
CA ASN A 52 8.99 30.03 -14.29
C ASN A 52 10.26 30.91 -14.22
N PRO A 53 10.25 32.13 -14.77
CA PRO A 53 11.43 33.00 -14.77
C PRO A 53 11.93 33.36 -13.36
N ASN A 54 11.17 33.04 -12.30
CA ASN A 54 11.46 33.38 -10.91
C ASN A 54 12.06 32.23 -10.07
N ILE A 55 12.10 31.00 -10.58
CA ILE A 55 12.76 29.88 -9.87
C ILE A 55 14.28 30.05 -10.01
N GLY A 56 14.98 30.07 -8.88
CA GLY A 56 16.43 30.32 -8.81
C GLY A 56 16.84 31.79 -8.64
N ARG A 57 15.90 32.75 -8.66
CA ARG A 57 16.24 34.18 -8.48
C ARG A 57 16.39 34.62 -7.03
N ASN A 58 15.71 33.95 -6.10
CA ASN A 58 15.75 34.23 -4.66
C ASN A 58 16.08 32.96 -3.88
N VAL A 59 17.22 32.33 -4.18
CA VAL A 59 17.76 31.29 -3.28
C VAL A 59 18.28 32.00 -2.02
N ASN A 60 17.65 31.77 -0.87
CA ASN A 60 18.19 32.24 0.39
C ASN A 60 19.38 31.33 0.74
N THR A 61 20.58 31.82 0.43
CA THR A 61 21.86 31.13 0.64
C THR A 61 22.57 31.59 1.93
N THR A 62 21.82 32.02 2.95
CA THR A 62 22.40 32.36 4.25
C THR A 62 21.99 31.33 5.29
N ALA A 63 23.00 30.79 5.98
CA ALA A 63 22.91 29.80 7.05
C ALA A 63 22.28 30.35 8.33
#